data_AF-A0A2G8XN53-F1
#
_entry.id   AF-A0A2G8XN53-F1
#
_cell.length_a   1.000
_cell.length_b   1.000
_cell.length_c   1.000
_cell.angle_alpha   90.00
_cell.angle_beta   90.00
_cell.angle_gamma   90.00
#
_symmetry.space_group_name_H-M   'P 1'
#
loop_
_entity.id
_entity.type
_entity.pdbx_description
1 polymer ?
#
loop_
_entity_poly.entity_id
_entity_poly.type
_entity_poly.pdbx_seq_one_letter_code
_entity_poly.pdbx_strand_id
1 'polypeptide(L)'
;LAPEHEFPQPLQDCLQAISFIVDNAKMVGVDPSRLAILGDSGGGSLAAGVMGEALRRVDEFPWAKNVKSLTLVYPSLCRGCATRSQIVEGSLFYLKRDIWFSLLYSPAIGAQDDWRQKPFTTPSALLRQFPTTFLVLFTHDIMYDIGVLFHEKLRRHGVRTGIYIAPGFHGFFGSDRWSRFGVPSVEWAADRIMDNW
;
A
#
# COMPACT_ATOMS: atom_id res chain seq x y z
N LEU A 1 5.59 -5.33 -16.56
CA LEU A 1 4.38 -5.11 -15.73
C LEU A 1 3.30 -6.06 -16.22
N ALA A 2 2.15 -6.17 -15.55
CA ALA A 2 1.02 -6.90 -16.09
C ALA A 2 0.53 -6.21 -17.40
N PRO A 3 0.06 -6.96 -18.41
CA PRO A 3 -0.19 -8.41 -18.40
C PRO A 3 1.03 -9.31 -18.67
N GLU A 4 2.16 -8.78 -19.14
CA GLU A 4 3.33 -9.61 -19.46
C GLU A 4 3.93 -10.30 -18.22
N HIS A 5 3.78 -9.65 -17.06
CA HIS A 5 4.22 -10.12 -15.76
C HIS A 5 3.11 -9.93 -14.72
N GLU A 6 2.23 -10.91 -14.64
CA GLU A 6 1.09 -10.98 -13.71
C GLU A 6 1.52 -11.23 -12.26
N PHE A 7 0.58 -11.16 -11.31
CA PHE A 7 0.81 -11.61 -9.94
C PHE A 7 1.30 -13.08 -9.91
N PRO A 8 2.34 -13.41 -9.11
CA PRO A 8 2.99 -12.60 -8.10
C PRO A 8 4.28 -11.88 -8.55
N GLN A 9 4.61 -11.83 -9.85
CA GLN A 9 5.92 -11.32 -10.31
C GLN A 9 6.24 -9.91 -9.79
N PRO A 10 5.35 -8.90 -9.89
CA PRO A 10 5.67 -7.55 -9.38
C PRO A 10 5.93 -7.51 -7.87
N LEU A 11 5.30 -8.40 -7.09
CA LEU A 11 5.57 -8.52 -5.66
C LEU A 11 6.94 -9.13 -5.39
N GLN A 12 7.34 -10.15 -6.16
CA GLN A 12 8.67 -10.75 -6.05
C GLN A 12 9.77 -9.75 -6.45
N ASP A 13 9.52 -8.94 -7.47
CA ASP A 13 10.45 -7.89 -7.89
C ASP A 13 10.66 -6.85 -6.77
N CYS A 14 9.59 -6.43 -6.09
CA CYS A 14 9.70 -5.51 -4.94
C CYS A 14 10.49 -6.12 -3.77
N LEU A 15 10.24 -7.39 -3.42
CA LEU A 15 10.99 -8.07 -2.36
C LEU A 15 12.50 -8.14 -2.69
N GLN A 16 12.83 -8.53 -3.92
CA GLN A 16 14.21 -8.64 -4.39
C GLN A 16 14.89 -7.27 -4.48
N ALA A 17 14.18 -6.23 -4.93
CA ALA A 17 14.72 -4.87 -5.00
C ALA A 17 15.08 -4.34 -3.61
N ILE A 18 14.24 -4.57 -2.59
CA ILE A 18 14.54 -4.17 -1.22
C ILE A 18 15.72 -4.95 -0.67
N SER A 19 15.76 -6.28 -0.86
CA SER A 19 16.92 -7.09 -0.46
C SER A 19 18.20 -6.60 -1.12
N PHE A 20 18.17 -6.32 -2.43
CA PHE A 20 19.33 -5.77 -3.14
C PHE A 20 19.81 -4.45 -2.53
N ILE A 21 18.91 -3.51 -2.22
CA ILE A 21 19.27 -2.23 -1.57
C ILE A 21 19.93 -2.48 -0.21
N VAL A 22 19.38 -3.39 0.59
CA VAL A 22 19.89 -3.70 1.94
C VAL A 22 21.25 -4.39 1.88
N ASP A 23 21.40 -5.39 1.01
CA ASP A 23 22.64 -6.14 0.84
C ASP A 23 23.77 -5.26 0.26
N ASN A 24 23.40 -4.22 -0.48
CA ASN A 24 24.32 -3.25 -1.09
C ASN A 24 24.26 -1.88 -0.43
N ALA A 25 23.83 -1.78 0.83
CA ALA A 25 23.54 -0.51 1.49
C ALA A 25 24.72 0.50 1.45
N LYS A 26 25.97 0.01 1.60
CA LYS A 26 27.17 0.83 1.49
C LYS A 26 27.36 1.43 0.08
N MET A 27 27.04 0.66 -0.96
CA MET A 27 27.15 1.10 -2.36
C MET A 27 26.07 2.14 -2.68
N VAL A 28 24.85 1.93 -2.18
CA VAL A 28 23.70 2.83 -2.41
C VAL A 28 23.78 4.08 -1.51
N GLY A 29 24.54 4.03 -0.42
CA GLY A 29 24.71 5.12 0.53
C GLY A 29 23.54 5.25 1.52
N VAL A 30 22.93 4.12 1.91
CA VAL A 30 21.77 4.07 2.82
C VAL A 30 22.09 3.31 4.10
N ASP A 31 21.32 3.58 5.17
CA ASP A 31 21.38 2.84 6.43
C ASP A 31 20.35 1.70 6.43
N PRO A 32 20.77 0.41 6.40
CA PRO A 32 19.85 -0.72 6.33
C PRO A 32 19.07 -0.97 7.63
N SER A 33 19.39 -0.25 8.71
CA SER A 33 18.62 -0.28 9.97
C SER A 33 17.42 0.68 9.96
N ARG A 34 17.34 1.55 8.95
CA ARG A 34 16.35 2.61 8.80
C ARG A 34 15.63 2.49 7.46
N LEU A 35 14.70 1.54 7.38
CA LEU A 35 13.90 1.32 6.18
C LEU A 35 12.48 1.86 6.32
N ALA A 36 11.94 2.42 5.24
CA ALA A 36 10.54 2.78 5.10
C ALA A 36 10.04 2.28 3.75
N ILE A 37 8.79 1.83 3.70
CA ILE A 37 8.13 1.39 2.46
C ILE A 37 6.96 2.33 2.20
N LEU A 38 6.88 2.86 0.98
CA LEU A 38 5.77 3.69 0.54
C LEU A 38 5.26 3.20 -0.80
N GLY A 39 3.94 3.21 -0.97
CA GLY A 39 3.32 2.94 -2.27
C GLY A 39 1.96 3.61 -2.39
N ASP A 40 1.62 3.98 -3.62
CA ASP A 40 0.35 4.62 -3.95
C ASP A 40 -0.54 3.73 -4.84
N SER A 41 -1.86 3.77 -4.65
CA SER A 41 -2.81 3.00 -5.46
C SER A 41 -2.50 1.49 -5.47
N GLY A 42 -2.24 0.91 -6.64
CA GLY A 42 -1.74 -0.46 -6.81
C GLY A 42 -0.36 -0.69 -6.19
N GLY A 43 0.50 0.34 -6.20
CA GLY A 43 1.75 0.36 -5.43
C GLY A 43 1.51 0.30 -3.92
N GLY A 44 0.42 0.90 -3.42
CA GLY A 44 0.01 0.79 -2.01
C GLY A 44 -0.44 -0.63 -1.67
N SER A 45 -1.12 -1.32 -2.59
CA SER A 45 -1.41 -2.75 -2.46
C SER A 45 -0.13 -3.58 -2.39
N LEU A 46 0.81 -3.33 -3.31
CA LEU A 46 2.11 -4.00 -3.35
C LEU A 46 2.89 -3.76 -2.07
N ALA A 47 2.98 -2.53 -1.58
CA ALA A 47 3.68 -2.17 -0.35
C ALA A 47 3.16 -2.97 0.86
N ALA A 48 1.84 -3.03 1.03
CA ALA A 48 1.23 -3.82 2.11
C ALA A 48 1.43 -5.34 1.93
N GLY A 49 1.33 -5.84 0.69
CA GLY A 49 1.58 -7.24 0.35
C GLY A 49 3.04 -7.67 0.59
N VAL A 50 3.99 -6.86 0.14
CA VAL A 50 5.44 -7.02 0.32
C VAL A 50 5.79 -7.04 1.80
N MET A 51 5.27 -6.09 2.60
CA MET A 51 5.51 -6.06 4.04
C MET A 51 5.01 -7.34 4.72
N GLY A 52 3.77 -7.77 4.42
CA GLY A 52 3.22 -8.99 4.98
C GLY A 52 3.97 -10.25 4.55
N GLU A 53 4.43 -10.32 3.29
CA GLU A 53 5.16 -11.49 2.77
C GLU A 53 6.57 -11.57 3.34
N ALA A 54 7.25 -10.43 3.46
CA ALA A 54 8.56 -10.36 4.09
C ALA A 54 8.50 -10.74 5.57
N LEU A 55 7.47 -10.30 6.31
CA LEU A 55 7.24 -10.74 7.70
C LEU A 55 6.91 -12.23 7.80
N ARG A 56 6.13 -12.77 6.86
CA ARG A 56 5.81 -14.21 6.82
C ARG A 56 7.05 -15.07 6.56
N ARG A 57 8.00 -14.56 5.77
CA ARG A 57 9.27 -15.21 5.39
C ARG A 57 10.46 -14.47 6.01
N VAL A 58 10.37 -14.10 7.27
CA VAL A 58 11.35 -13.19 7.90
C VAL A 58 12.78 -13.74 7.94
N ASP A 59 12.94 -15.07 7.91
CA ASP A 59 14.26 -15.72 7.84
C ASP A 59 14.93 -15.50 6.47
N GLU A 60 14.15 -15.34 5.40
CA GLU A 60 14.62 -15.02 4.05
C GLU A 60 14.71 -13.51 3.81
N PHE A 61 13.84 -12.72 4.46
CA PHE A 61 13.80 -11.27 4.35
C PHE A 61 14.01 -10.61 5.73
N PRO A 62 15.20 -10.74 6.34
CA PRO A 62 15.47 -10.22 7.69
C PRO A 62 15.32 -8.69 7.77
N TRP A 63 15.49 -7.99 6.64
CA TRP A 63 15.27 -6.55 6.55
C TRP A 63 13.85 -6.12 6.95
N ALA A 64 12.86 -7.02 6.89
CA ALA A 64 11.48 -6.73 7.29
C ALA A 64 11.39 -6.20 8.74
N LYS A 65 12.28 -6.67 9.62
CA LYS A 65 12.36 -6.24 11.03
C LYS A 65 12.89 -4.81 11.19
N ASN A 66 13.56 -4.28 10.17
CA ASN A 66 14.14 -2.93 10.17
C ASN A 66 13.23 -1.89 9.50
N VAL A 67 12.08 -2.30 8.96
CA VAL A 67 11.08 -1.36 8.43
C VAL A 67 10.43 -0.62 9.58
N LYS A 68 10.66 0.69 9.66
CA LYS A 68 10.15 1.56 10.71
C LYS A 68 8.76 2.11 10.39
N SER A 69 8.49 2.31 9.11
CA SER A 69 7.20 2.82 8.64
C SER A 69 6.76 2.21 7.31
N LEU A 70 5.44 2.01 7.20
CA LEU A 70 4.73 1.65 5.98
C LEU A 70 3.75 2.77 5.65
N THR A 71 3.88 3.42 4.50
CA THR A 71 2.97 4.51 4.08
C THR A 71 2.16 4.08 2.87
N LEU A 72 0.85 4.05 3.01
CA LEU A 72 -0.11 3.59 2.01
C LEU A 72 -0.94 4.77 1.52
N VAL A 73 -0.72 5.16 0.27
CA VAL A 73 -1.39 6.31 -0.34
C VAL A 73 -2.53 5.79 -1.21
N TYR A 74 -3.78 6.16 -0.86
CA TYR A 74 -5.04 5.70 -1.48
C TYR A 74 -5.02 4.23 -1.97
N PRO A 75 -4.64 3.28 -1.09
CA PRO A 75 -4.23 1.94 -1.51
C PRO A 75 -5.40 1.10 -2.03
N SER A 76 -5.15 0.32 -3.09
CA SER A 76 -6.09 -0.68 -3.59
C SER A 76 -6.06 -1.95 -2.72
N LEU A 77 -6.85 -1.98 -1.63
CA LEU A 77 -6.70 -3.02 -0.59
C LEU A 77 -7.63 -4.22 -0.73
N CYS A 78 -8.72 -4.08 -1.47
CA CYS A 78 -9.69 -5.16 -1.68
C CYS A 78 -10.20 -5.15 -3.12
N ARG A 79 -10.09 -6.29 -3.79
CA ARG A 79 -10.69 -6.51 -5.11
C ARG A 79 -12.05 -7.18 -4.96
N GLY A 80 -13.06 -6.66 -5.65
CA GLY A 80 -14.43 -7.17 -5.56
C GLY A 80 -15.20 -6.77 -4.30
N CYS A 81 -14.63 -5.91 -3.44
CA CYS A 81 -15.42 -5.23 -2.41
C CYS A 81 -16.34 -4.20 -3.06
N ALA A 82 -17.50 -3.97 -2.42
CA ALA A 82 -18.41 -2.87 -2.72
C ALA A 82 -18.53 -1.99 -1.47
N THR A 83 -18.06 -0.75 -1.58
CA THR A 83 -18.09 0.28 -0.54
C THR A 83 -18.92 1.48 -1.00
N ARG A 84 -19.31 2.37 -0.06
CA ARG A 84 -20.10 3.56 -0.41
C ARG A 84 -19.30 4.48 -1.32
N SER A 85 -18.00 4.67 -1.09
CA SER A 85 -17.14 5.48 -1.96
C SER A 85 -17.05 4.91 -3.37
N GLN A 86 -16.97 3.58 -3.53
CA GLN A 86 -17.02 2.96 -4.87
C GLN A 86 -18.36 3.20 -5.58
N ILE A 87 -19.47 3.28 -4.85
CA ILE A 87 -20.80 3.53 -5.44
C ILE A 87 -21.00 5.01 -5.77
N VAL A 88 -20.58 5.91 -4.87
CA VAL A 88 -20.84 7.36 -4.97
C VAL A 88 -19.82 8.06 -5.87
N GLU A 89 -18.53 7.74 -5.72
CA GLU A 89 -17.44 8.37 -6.47
C GLU A 89 -17.06 7.56 -7.72
N GLY A 90 -17.46 6.28 -7.78
CA GLY A 90 -17.20 5.41 -8.91
C GLY A 90 -18.10 5.77 -10.08
N SER A 91 -17.65 6.72 -10.91
CA SER A 91 -18.20 6.81 -12.26
C SER A 91 -18.00 5.47 -12.98
N LEU A 92 -18.87 5.15 -13.95
CA LEU A 92 -18.72 3.94 -14.76
C LEU A 92 -17.32 3.81 -15.38
N PHE A 93 -16.63 4.92 -15.61
CA PHE A 93 -15.25 4.94 -16.09
C PHE A 93 -14.25 4.46 -15.02
N TYR A 94 -14.32 4.99 -13.79
CA TYR A 94 -13.40 4.61 -12.70
C TYR A 94 -13.55 3.14 -12.31
N LEU A 95 -14.79 2.65 -12.19
CA LEU A 95 -15.04 1.26 -11.83
C LEU A 95 -14.61 0.27 -12.93
N LYS A 96 -14.88 0.60 -14.21
CA LYS A 96 -14.40 -0.22 -15.34
C LYS A 96 -12.87 -0.28 -15.37
N ARG A 97 -12.20 0.83 -15.09
CA ARG A 97 -10.74 0.90 -15.07
C ARG A 97 -10.15 0.06 -13.93
N ASP A 98 -10.74 0.12 -12.74
CA ASP A 98 -10.32 -0.69 -11.58
C ASP A 98 -10.49 -2.20 -11.84
N ILE A 99 -11.63 -2.60 -12.42
CA ILE A 99 -11.88 -3.98 -12.84
C ILE A 99 -10.87 -4.40 -13.92
N TRP A 100 -10.60 -3.53 -14.90
CA TRP A 100 -9.64 -3.81 -15.97
C TRP A 100 -8.22 -4.03 -15.44
N PHE A 101 -7.71 -3.14 -14.57
CA PHE A 101 -6.43 -3.34 -13.90
C PHE A 101 -6.42 -4.61 -13.05
N SER A 102 -7.54 -4.92 -12.40
CA SER A 102 -7.66 -6.12 -11.59
C SER A 102 -7.51 -7.38 -12.43
N LEU A 103 -8.18 -7.45 -13.58
CA LEU A 103 -8.13 -8.57 -14.50
C LEU A 103 -6.75 -8.73 -15.16
N LEU A 104 -6.08 -7.63 -15.52
CA LEU A 104 -4.72 -7.71 -16.05
C LEU A 104 -3.73 -8.25 -15.01
N TYR A 105 -3.87 -7.82 -13.76
CA TYR A 105 -2.91 -8.17 -12.71
C TYR A 105 -3.08 -9.61 -12.19
N SER A 106 -4.31 -10.12 -12.15
CA SER A 106 -4.59 -11.50 -11.74
C SER A 106 -5.82 -12.02 -12.51
N PRO A 107 -5.61 -12.58 -13.72
CA PRO A 107 -6.71 -13.00 -14.60
C PRO A 107 -7.39 -14.30 -14.15
N ALA A 108 -6.76 -15.08 -13.26
CA ALA A 108 -7.32 -16.33 -12.78
C ALA A 108 -8.53 -16.11 -11.85
N ILE A 109 -9.67 -16.70 -12.23
CA ILE A 109 -10.86 -16.80 -11.38
C ILE A 109 -10.53 -17.76 -10.22
N GLY A 110 -10.60 -17.29 -8.98
CA GLY A 110 -10.34 -18.10 -7.77
C GLY A 110 -8.96 -17.91 -7.11
N ALA A 111 -7.94 -17.43 -7.83
CA ALA A 111 -6.68 -16.95 -7.23
C ALA A 111 -6.86 -15.64 -6.42
N GLN A 112 -8.08 -15.09 -6.48
CA GLN A 112 -8.47 -13.77 -6.02
C GLN A 112 -8.28 -13.60 -4.50
N ASP A 113 -8.29 -14.65 -3.67
CA ASP A 113 -8.28 -14.48 -2.20
C ASP A 113 -6.89 -14.48 -1.55
N ASP A 114 -5.84 -14.40 -2.37
CA ASP A 114 -4.49 -14.21 -1.86
C ASP A 114 -4.33 -12.80 -1.25
N TRP A 115 -4.11 -12.76 0.06
CA TRP A 115 -3.94 -11.52 0.82
C TRP A 115 -2.75 -10.68 0.35
N ARG A 116 -1.80 -11.27 -0.37
CA ARG A 116 -0.66 -10.54 -0.96
C ARG A 116 -1.08 -9.58 -2.07
N GLN A 117 -2.22 -9.83 -2.72
CA GLN A 117 -2.85 -8.93 -3.70
C GLN A 117 -4.16 -8.29 -3.22
N LYS A 118 -4.72 -8.78 -2.10
CA LYS A 118 -5.83 -8.16 -1.36
C LYS A 118 -5.42 -7.93 0.10
N PRO A 119 -4.58 -6.93 0.42
CA PRO A 119 -4.07 -6.76 1.79
C PRO A 119 -5.15 -6.58 2.87
N PHE A 120 -6.39 -6.21 2.49
CA PHE A 120 -7.51 -6.22 3.41
C PHE A 120 -7.79 -7.60 4.03
N THR A 121 -7.40 -8.71 3.39
CA THR A 121 -7.57 -10.08 3.91
C THR A 121 -6.32 -10.62 4.62
N THR A 122 -5.27 -9.81 4.83
CA THR A 122 -4.05 -10.25 5.54
C THR A 122 -4.40 -10.86 6.90
N PRO A 123 -3.86 -12.06 7.23
CA PRO A 123 -4.09 -12.73 8.49
C PRO A 123 -3.75 -11.84 9.68
N SER A 124 -4.59 -11.86 10.71
CA SER A 124 -4.43 -11.08 11.94
C SER A 124 -3.07 -11.27 12.62
N ALA A 125 -2.50 -12.48 12.56
CA ALA A 125 -1.20 -12.78 13.12
C ALA A 125 -0.04 -12.06 12.41
N LEU A 126 -0.16 -11.82 11.11
CA LEU A 126 0.80 -11.02 10.35
C LEU A 126 0.53 -9.52 10.53
N LEU A 127 -0.74 -9.08 10.52
CA LEU A 127 -1.08 -7.67 10.72
C LEU A 127 -0.53 -7.11 12.03
N ARG A 128 -0.58 -7.89 13.12
CA ARG A 128 -0.01 -7.48 14.42
C ARG A 128 1.50 -7.19 14.38
N GLN A 129 2.20 -7.68 13.36
CA GLN A 129 3.63 -7.50 13.17
C GLN A 129 3.95 -6.34 12.21
N PHE A 130 2.93 -5.69 11.63
CA PHE A 130 3.17 -4.57 10.72
C PHE A 130 3.88 -3.42 11.46
N PRO A 131 4.77 -2.68 10.77
CA PRO A 131 5.40 -1.50 11.33
C PRO A 131 4.36 -0.39 11.53
N THR A 132 4.79 0.74 12.10
CA THR A 132 3.95 1.95 12.16
C THR A 132 3.42 2.24 10.76
N THR A 133 2.09 2.28 10.60
CA THR A 133 1.47 2.35 9.27
C THR A 133 0.70 3.66 9.11
N PHE A 134 1.03 4.42 8.07
CA PHE A 134 0.37 5.67 7.71
C PHE A 134 -0.52 5.48 6.49
N LEU A 135 -1.70 6.11 6.49
CA LEU A 135 -2.60 6.12 5.35
C LEU A 135 -2.85 7.57 4.90
N VAL A 136 -2.76 7.80 3.60
CA VAL A 136 -3.13 9.07 2.96
C VAL A 136 -4.33 8.81 2.06
N LEU A 137 -5.47 9.40 2.36
CA LEU A 137 -6.73 9.17 1.63
C LEU A 137 -7.33 10.49 1.13
N PHE A 138 -8.05 10.41 0.02
CA PHE A 138 -8.82 11.53 -0.51
C PHE A 138 -10.32 11.24 -0.55
N THR A 139 -11.14 12.25 -0.25
CA THR A 139 -12.59 12.05 -0.02
C THR A 139 -13.39 11.72 -1.28
N HIS A 140 -12.92 12.06 -2.48
CA HIS A 140 -13.55 11.74 -3.76
C HIS A 140 -12.85 10.59 -4.49
N ASP A 141 -12.27 9.66 -3.72
CA ASP A 141 -11.61 8.47 -4.22
C ASP A 141 -12.48 7.23 -4.00
N ILE A 142 -12.58 6.37 -5.01
CA ILE A 142 -13.24 5.07 -4.90
C ILE A 142 -12.59 4.20 -3.80
N MET A 143 -11.29 4.39 -3.52
CA MET A 143 -10.54 3.66 -2.50
C MET A 143 -10.66 4.26 -1.08
N TYR A 144 -11.42 5.35 -0.91
CA TYR A 144 -11.53 6.06 0.37
C TYR A 144 -12.03 5.15 1.50
N ASP A 145 -13.21 4.54 1.35
CA ASP A 145 -13.82 3.75 2.43
C ASP A 145 -12.99 2.52 2.77
N ILE A 146 -12.43 1.82 1.77
CA ILE A 146 -11.61 0.64 2.04
C ILE A 146 -10.32 1.01 2.77
N GLY A 147 -9.74 2.18 2.48
CA GLY A 147 -8.62 2.75 3.23
C GLY A 147 -8.98 3.02 4.69
N VAL A 148 -10.12 3.69 4.94
CA VAL A 148 -10.60 3.96 6.31
C VAL A 148 -10.85 2.65 7.08
N LEU A 149 -11.49 1.67 6.45
CA LEU A 149 -11.75 0.36 7.07
C LEU A 149 -10.45 -0.38 7.39
N PHE A 150 -9.44 -0.28 6.53
CA PHE A 150 -8.14 -0.92 6.76
C PHE A 150 -7.35 -0.23 7.87
N HIS A 151 -7.37 1.10 7.94
CA HIS A 151 -6.82 1.85 9.08
C HIS A 151 -7.43 1.35 10.41
N GLU A 152 -8.76 1.22 10.46
CA GLU A 152 -9.45 0.68 11.63
C GLU A 152 -9.09 -0.78 11.92
N LYS A 153 -8.93 -1.60 10.88
CA LYS A 153 -8.46 -2.99 11.01
C LYS A 153 -7.08 -3.04 11.65
N LEU A 154 -6.13 -2.24 11.18
CA LEU A 154 -4.77 -2.15 11.73
C LEU A 154 -4.79 -1.72 13.21
N ARG A 155 -5.54 -0.66 13.52
CA ARG A 155 -5.69 -0.13 14.87
C ARG A 155 -6.25 -1.18 15.84
N ARG A 156 -7.27 -1.94 15.44
CA ARG A 156 -7.85 -3.05 16.24
C ARG A 156 -6.87 -4.20 16.48
N HIS A 157 -5.83 -4.33 15.65
CA HIS A 157 -4.76 -5.31 15.82
C HIS A 157 -3.53 -4.70 16.54
N GLY A 158 -3.64 -3.52 17.14
CA GLY A 158 -2.57 -2.92 17.93
C GLY A 158 -1.42 -2.33 17.12
N VAL A 159 -1.59 -2.18 15.80
CA VAL A 159 -0.60 -1.49 14.96
C VAL A 159 -0.69 0.01 15.26
N ARG A 160 0.46 0.66 15.46
CA ARG A 160 0.52 2.13 15.56
C ARG A 160 0.18 2.71 14.19
N THR A 161 -0.86 3.53 14.11
CA THR A 161 -1.31 4.10 12.84
C THR A 161 -1.47 5.61 12.87
N GLY A 162 -1.39 6.22 11.69
CA GLY A 162 -1.84 7.59 11.45
C GLY A 162 -2.57 7.68 10.13
N ILE A 163 -3.51 8.62 10.02
CA ILE A 163 -4.32 8.80 8.81
C ILE A 163 -4.42 10.29 8.47
N TYR A 164 -4.16 10.60 7.20
CA TYR A 164 -4.37 11.90 6.60
C TYR A 164 -5.54 11.81 5.64
N ILE A 165 -6.54 12.67 5.82
CA ILE A 165 -7.72 12.73 4.95
C ILE A 165 -7.85 14.16 4.46
N ALA A 166 -7.95 14.32 3.15
CA ALA A 166 -8.18 15.62 2.53
C ALA A 166 -9.13 15.52 1.33
N PRO A 167 -9.74 16.65 0.90
CA PRO A 167 -10.43 16.71 -0.38
C PRO A 167 -9.51 16.40 -1.57
N GLY A 168 -9.96 15.54 -2.48
CA GLY A 168 -9.22 15.19 -3.69
C GLY A 168 -9.73 13.90 -4.33
N PHE A 169 -9.10 13.50 -5.43
CA PHE A 169 -9.42 12.28 -6.17
C PHE A 169 -8.22 11.31 -6.18
N HIS A 170 -8.41 10.14 -6.77
CA HIS A 170 -7.34 9.16 -6.96
C HIS A 170 -6.20 9.69 -7.85
N GLY A 171 -4.94 9.50 -7.45
CA GLY A 171 -3.75 9.88 -8.23
C GLY A 171 -3.25 11.31 -8.01
N PHE A 172 -3.64 11.95 -6.89
CA PHE A 172 -3.33 13.36 -6.59
C PHE A 172 -2.16 13.56 -5.62
N PHE A 173 -1.50 12.49 -5.19
CA PHE A 173 -0.35 12.58 -4.29
C PHE A 173 0.78 13.36 -4.96
N GLY A 174 1.22 14.46 -4.35
CA GLY A 174 2.26 15.34 -4.89
C GLY A 174 1.86 16.22 -6.07
N SER A 175 0.56 16.33 -6.38
CA SER A 175 0.07 17.15 -7.51
C SER A 175 -0.94 18.21 -7.05
N ASP A 176 -0.53 19.48 -7.08
CA ASP A 176 -1.42 20.61 -6.78
C ASP A 176 -2.28 21.07 -7.95
N ARG A 177 -2.11 20.44 -9.12
CA ARG A 177 -2.76 20.87 -10.37
C ARG A 177 -4.30 20.82 -10.29
N TRP A 178 -4.86 19.90 -9.50
CA TRP A 178 -6.32 19.81 -9.33
C TRP A 178 -6.79 19.57 -7.88
N SER A 179 -5.88 19.54 -6.91
CA SER A 179 -6.21 19.62 -5.50
C SER A 179 -5.10 20.34 -4.76
N ARG A 180 -5.42 21.41 -4.01
CA ARG A 180 -4.45 22.13 -3.15
C ARG A 180 -3.88 21.29 -2.00
N PHE A 181 -4.28 20.03 -1.89
CA PHE A 181 -3.87 19.10 -0.84
C PHE A 181 -2.90 18.04 -1.34
N GLY A 182 -2.50 18.08 -2.62
CA GLY A 182 -1.56 17.13 -3.22
C GLY A 182 -0.18 17.23 -2.59
N VAL A 183 0.45 18.41 -2.62
CA VAL A 183 1.75 18.64 -2.00
C VAL A 183 1.70 18.53 -0.46
N PRO A 184 0.72 19.13 0.26
CA PRO A 184 0.61 18.96 1.72
C PRO A 184 0.50 17.50 2.18
N SER A 185 -0.10 16.62 1.36
CA SER A 185 -0.17 15.19 1.68
C SER A 185 1.18 14.48 1.62
N VAL A 186 2.09 14.95 0.75
CA VAL A 186 3.47 14.46 0.68
C VAL A 186 4.26 14.95 1.89
N GLU A 187 4.14 16.22 2.24
CA GLU A 187 4.82 16.80 3.41
C GLU A 187 4.41 16.06 4.69
N TRP A 188 3.10 15.85 4.89
CA TRP A 188 2.60 15.09 6.02
C TRP A 188 3.17 13.66 6.05
N ALA A 189 3.21 12.96 4.91
CA ALA A 189 3.75 11.61 4.83
C ALA A 189 5.26 11.59 5.12
N ALA A 190 6.01 12.55 4.58
CA ALA A 190 7.45 12.69 4.80
C ALA A 190 7.76 12.96 6.27
N ASP A 191 7.07 13.91 6.90
CA ASP A 191 7.23 14.22 8.33
C ASP A 191 6.99 12.97 9.18
N ARG A 192 5.90 12.24 8.91
CA ARG A 192 5.58 11.00 9.63
C ARG A 192 6.64 9.91 9.44
N ILE A 193 7.19 9.76 8.24
CA ILE A 193 8.31 8.82 8.01
C ILE A 193 9.53 9.27 8.82
N MET A 194 9.85 10.56 8.79
CA MET A 194 11.01 11.14 9.48
C MET A 194 10.91 11.06 11.01
N ASP A 195 9.71 11.15 11.56
CA ASP A 195 9.42 11.03 13.00
C ASP A 195 9.61 9.60 13.55
N ASN A 196 9.81 8.57 12.70
CA ASN A 196 9.89 7.16 13.10
C ASN A 196 11.30 6.55 12.97
N TRP A 197 12.33 7.40 12.83
CA TRP A 197 13.72 6.95 12.73
C TRP A 197 14.40 6.78 14.09
#